data_AF-A0A843IKX6-F1
#
_entry.id   AF-A0A843IKX6-F1
#
_cell.length_a   1.000
_cell.length_b   1.000
_cell.length_c   1.000
_cell.angle_alpha   90.00
_cell.angle_beta   90.00
_cell.angle_gamma   90.00
#
_symmetry.space_group_name_H-M   'P 1'
#
loop_
_entity.id
_entity.type
_entity.pdbx_description
1 polymer ?
#
loop_
_entity_poly.entity_id
_entity_poly.type
_entity_poly.pdbx_seq_one_letter_code
_entity_poly.pdbx_strand_id
1 'polypeptide(L)'
;MLRDLSKFLKVDEEKENAIQDLLFKSQHTMLRSKKLVFDEERMEMCENLEFAPFTKFCPKCHREYPMDENVCYECLVALKDISEKTPIHDIESKPIFRFSGENSLDDFESIFCESNVEKVNEFNINMNDLEKIIRNIKLTSLRNLDELINDNYVDLNGITILEKVLLFTKTFVNVEYKSYGQQLGYFEFETVTIDDRQTASLQITTMIHELSHFLLKEILVGVLCKLLDCASNRFIDVIVTYVLAYSNFTQLIDEYSAHCCEGRFTVYGYQDYSSFLNIIAQMDGEMSRDEIEITKSIGNTFANAIKDILEIFIDRDLREDIKSNFLNYHYESPNYEMLKLENCEMLTDEGFLKAIWLIISEGFAAAGENLEILNDYLEEAK
;
A
#
# COMPACT_ATOMS: atom_id res chain seq x y z
N MET A 1 5.87 29.23 5.31
CA MET A 1 6.47 27.99 4.78
C MET A 1 5.46 27.17 3.99
N LEU A 2 4.41 26.59 4.60
CA LEU A 2 3.39 25.84 3.84
C LEU A 2 2.75 26.65 2.72
N ARG A 3 2.34 27.90 2.98
CA ARG A 3 1.79 28.80 1.95
C ARG A 3 2.75 29.08 0.80
N ASP A 4 4.06 28.99 1.04
CA ASP A 4 5.07 29.19 -0.01
C ASP A 4 5.12 28.00 -0.99
N LEU A 5 4.53 26.85 -0.64
CA LEU A 5 4.39 25.70 -1.53
C LEU A 5 3.30 25.90 -2.59
N SER A 6 2.36 26.83 -2.38
CA SER A 6 1.30 27.13 -3.36
C SER A 6 1.82 27.50 -4.75
N LYS A 7 3.01 28.11 -4.83
CA LYS A 7 3.66 28.46 -6.11
C LYS A 7 4.22 27.27 -6.88
N PHE A 8 4.26 26.09 -6.26
CA PHE A 8 4.72 24.84 -6.85
C PHE A 8 3.55 23.90 -7.20
N LEU A 9 2.31 24.37 -7.10
CA LEU A 9 1.15 23.56 -7.48
C LEU A 9 1.06 23.44 -9.00
N LYS A 10 0.74 22.23 -9.45
CA LYS A 10 0.38 21.88 -10.82
C LYS A 10 -0.85 20.98 -10.80
N VAL A 11 -1.55 20.91 -11.93
CA VAL A 11 -2.72 20.05 -12.09
C VAL A 11 -2.28 18.58 -12.16
N ASP A 12 -2.99 17.73 -11.43
CA ASP A 12 -2.96 16.28 -11.58
C ASP A 12 -3.97 15.89 -12.67
N GLU A 13 -3.50 15.85 -13.92
CA GLU A 13 -4.36 15.57 -15.09
C GLU A 13 -5.00 14.18 -15.02
N GLU A 14 -4.31 13.17 -14.47
CA GLU A 14 -4.86 11.82 -14.37
C GLU A 14 -6.07 11.80 -13.44
N LYS A 15 -5.91 12.41 -12.26
CA LYS A 15 -6.97 12.50 -11.25
C LYS A 15 -8.12 13.39 -11.72
N GLU A 16 -7.82 14.53 -12.35
CA GLU A 16 -8.84 15.39 -12.95
C GLU A 16 -9.67 14.61 -13.97
N ASN A 17 -9.02 13.89 -14.89
CA ASN A 17 -9.72 13.08 -15.88
C ASN A 17 -10.60 11.99 -15.23
N ALA A 18 -10.12 11.32 -14.18
CA ALA A 18 -10.89 10.30 -13.46
C ALA A 18 -12.17 10.87 -12.82
N ILE A 19 -12.07 12.05 -12.19
CA ILE A 19 -13.20 12.74 -11.58
C ILE A 19 -14.19 13.22 -12.65
N GLN A 20 -13.70 13.85 -13.72
CA GLN A 20 -14.55 14.28 -14.82
C GLN A 20 -15.28 13.09 -15.47
N ASP A 21 -14.59 11.96 -15.65
CA ASP A 21 -15.19 10.74 -16.15
C ASP A 21 -16.38 10.27 -15.30
N LEU A 22 -16.28 10.34 -13.97
CA LEU A 22 -17.38 9.98 -13.07
C LEU A 22 -18.54 10.98 -13.15
N LEU A 23 -18.22 12.28 -13.13
CA LEU A 23 -19.23 13.33 -13.19
C LEU A 23 -19.98 13.33 -14.53
N PHE A 24 -19.30 13.04 -15.65
CA PHE A 24 -19.90 13.06 -16.99
C PHE A 24 -20.41 11.70 -17.49
N LYS A 25 -19.90 10.55 -17.01
CA LYS A 25 -20.55 9.23 -17.26
C LYS A 25 -21.94 9.16 -16.65
N SER A 26 -22.25 9.97 -15.64
CA SER A 26 -23.62 10.15 -15.15
C SER A 26 -24.60 10.67 -16.23
N GLN A 27 -24.10 11.26 -17.33
CA GLN A 27 -24.93 11.72 -18.46
C GLN A 27 -24.96 10.75 -19.64
N HIS A 28 -24.07 9.77 -19.72
CA HIS A 28 -24.08 8.74 -20.76
C HIS A 28 -23.82 7.35 -20.19
N THR A 29 -24.86 6.51 -20.27
CA THR A 29 -24.87 5.06 -20.02
C THR A 29 -24.66 4.64 -18.57
N MET A 30 -25.78 4.57 -17.81
CA MET A 30 -26.00 3.40 -16.98
C MET A 30 -25.85 2.18 -17.89
N LEU A 31 -24.77 1.42 -17.73
CA LEU A 31 -24.70 0.03 -18.16
C LEU A 31 -25.86 -0.67 -17.47
N ARG A 32 -26.97 -0.79 -18.20
CA ARG A 32 -28.08 -1.67 -17.85
C ARG A 32 -27.48 -3.04 -17.58
N SER A 33 -27.53 -3.44 -16.31
CA SER A 33 -27.38 -4.83 -15.90
C SER A 33 -28.20 -5.71 -16.85
N LYS A 34 -27.53 -6.52 -17.67
CA LYS A 34 -28.18 -7.69 -18.23
C LYS A 34 -28.53 -8.56 -17.02
N LYS A 35 -29.81 -8.66 -16.71
CA LYS A 35 -30.38 -9.74 -15.92
C LYS A 35 -29.81 -11.04 -16.47
N LEU A 36 -28.91 -11.69 -15.72
CA LEU A 36 -28.75 -13.13 -15.81
C LEU A 36 -30.03 -13.71 -15.25
N VAL A 37 -30.94 -14.08 -16.16
CA VAL A 37 -32.01 -15.01 -15.87
C VAL A 37 -31.30 -16.34 -15.59
N PHE A 38 -31.39 -16.82 -14.35
CA PHE A 38 -31.13 -18.22 -14.05
C PHE A 38 -32.16 -19.05 -14.82
N ASP A 39 -31.74 -19.66 -15.93
CA ASP A 39 -32.43 -20.81 -16.51
C ASP A 39 -31.98 -22.04 -15.73
N GLU A 40 -32.76 -22.41 -14.71
CA GLU A 40 -32.80 -23.79 -14.24
C GLU A 40 -33.47 -24.62 -15.34
N GLU A 41 -32.68 -25.37 -16.11
CA GLU A 41 -33.01 -26.71 -16.64
C GLU A 41 -32.07 -27.09 -17.79
N ARG A 42 -30.96 -27.77 -17.44
CA ARG A 42 -30.43 -28.95 -18.15
C ARG A 42 -29.11 -29.39 -17.52
N MET A 43 -29.22 -30.32 -16.57
CA MET A 43 -28.11 -31.18 -16.18
C MET A 43 -28.48 -32.59 -16.65
N GLU A 44 -28.08 -32.91 -17.88
CA GLU A 44 -28.06 -34.29 -18.36
C GLU A 44 -26.93 -35.04 -17.65
N MET A 45 -27.27 -36.26 -17.23
CA MET A 45 -26.42 -37.19 -16.51
C MET A 45 -25.12 -37.49 -17.26
N CYS A 46 -23.98 -37.28 -16.61
CA CYS A 46 -22.77 -38.05 -16.88
C CYS A 46 -22.56 -39.02 -15.71
N GLU A 47 -22.46 -40.29 -16.06
CA GLU A 47 -22.28 -41.43 -15.18
C GLU A 47 -20.94 -41.36 -14.43
N ASN A 48 -20.94 -41.96 -13.24
CA ASN A 48 -19.83 -42.09 -12.30
C ASN A 48 -18.52 -42.58 -12.97
N LEU A 49 -17.60 -41.65 -13.23
CA LEU A 49 -16.17 -41.93 -13.24
C LEU A 49 -15.65 -41.51 -11.86
N GLU A 50 -15.29 -42.47 -11.02
CA GLU A 50 -14.47 -42.22 -9.84
C GLU A 50 -13.10 -41.73 -10.32
N PHE A 51 -12.97 -40.42 -10.55
CA PHE A 51 -11.66 -39.81 -10.75
C PHE A 51 -10.90 -40.00 -9.45
N ALA A 52 -9.78 -40.74 -9.51
CA ALA A 52 -8.84 -40.78 -8.42
C ALA A 52 -8.49 -39.33 -8.04
N PRO A 53 -8.56 -38.96 -6.75
CA PRO A 53 -8.26 -37.59 -6.35
C PRO A 53 -6.84 -37.23 -6.79
N PHE A 54 -6.68 -36.06 -7.38
CA PHE A 54 -5.34 -35.52 -7.58
C PHE A 54 -4.75 -35.20 -6.21
N THR A 55 -3.59 -35.78 -5.90
CA THR A 55 -2.90 -35.57 -4.61
C THR A 55 -1.51 -35.00 -4.80
N LYS A 56 -1.07 -34.84 -6.05
CA LYS A 56 0.26 -34.36 -6.40
C LYS A 56 0.18 -33.22 -7.39
N PHE A 57 1.23 -32.41 -7.46
CA PHE A 57 1.35 -31.36 -8.46
C PHE A 57 2.79 -31.21 -8.97
N CYS A 58 2.94 -30.63 -10.15
CA CYS A 58 4.25 -30.26 -10.67
C CYS A 58 4.68 -28.91 -10.08
N PRO A 59 5.84 -28.81 -9.40
CA PRO A 59 6.31 -27.55 -8.81
C PRO A 59 6.74 -26.49 -9.84
N LYS A 60 6.73 -26.81 -11.14
CA LYS A 60 7.08 -25.87 -12.23
C LYS A 60 5.89 -25.39 -13.06
N CYS A 61 4.92 -26.26 -13.34
CA CYS A 61 3.76 -25.92 -14.17
C CYS A 61 2.42 -26.01 -13.42
N HIS A 62 2.46 -26.30 -12.13
CA HIS A 62 1.32 -26.40 -11.20
C HIS A 62 0.22 -27.40 -11.58
N ARG A 63 0.34 -28.13 -12.70
CA ARG A 63 -0.58 -29.20 -13.07
C ARG A 63 -0.67 -30.25 -11.99
N GLU A 64 -1.89 -30.72 -11.78
CA GLU A 64 -2.23 -31.71 -10.77
C GLU A 64 -2.22 -33.13 -11.36
N TYR A 65 -1.86 -34.10 -10.53
CA TYR A 65 -1.58 -35.47 -10.92
C TYR A 65 -2.13 -36.46 -9.89
N PRO A 66 -2.55 -37.67 -10.32
CA PRO A 66 -2.95 -38.73 -9.42
C PRO A 66 -1.78 -39.20 -8.54
N MET A 67 -2.10 -39.83 -7.41
CA MET A 67 -1.10 -40.32 -6.44
C MET A 67 -0.04 -41.25 -7.04
N ASP A 68 -0.40 -42.02 -8.08
CA ASP A 68 0.48 -43.01 -8.69
C ASP A 68 1.59 -42.40 -9.57
N GLU A 69 1.40 -41.16 -10.02
CA GLU A 69 2.40 -40.46 -10.81
C GLU A 69 3.48 -39.85 -9.91
N ASN A 70 4.71 -39.82 -10.38
CA ASN A 70 5.84 -39.27 -9.62
C ASN A 70 6.66 -38.24 -10.40
N VAL A 71 6.39 -38.05 -11.70
CA VAL A 71 7.16 -37.15 -12.56
C VAL A 71 6.21 -36.40 -13.48
N CYS A 72 6.40 -35.09 -13.61
CA CYS A 72 5.76 -34.31 -14.66
C CYS A 72 6.44 -34.58 -16.00
N TYR A 73 5.73 -35.16 -16.97
CA TYR A 73 6.30 -35.51 -18.28
C TYR A 73 6.72 -34.30 -19.13
N GLU A 74 6.13 -33.12 -18.91
CA GLU A 74 6.48 -31.91 -19.64
C GLU A 74 7.68 -31.19 -19.03
N CYS A 75 7.70 -31.08 -17.71
CA CYS A 75 8.75 -30.35 -17.00
C CYS A 75 9.94 -31.23 -16.60
N LEU A 76 9.79 -32.56 -16.70
CA LEU A 76 10.78 -33.58 -16.31
C LEU A 76 11.29 -33.40 -14.87
N VAL A 77 10.38 -33.06 -13.96
CA VAL A 77 10.65 -32.89 -12.52
C VAL A 77 9.80 -33.83 -11.69
N ALA A 78 10.29 -34.17 -10.50
CA ALA A 78 9.51 -34.92 -9.51
C ALA A 78 8.28 -34.13 -9.07
N LEU A 79 7.16 -34.83 -8.92
CA LEU A 79 5.93 -34.24 -8.41
C LEU A 79 6.01 -34.07 -6.89
N LYS A 80 5.36 -33.02 -6.39
CA LYS A 80 5.20 -32.73 -4.96
C LYS A 80 3.81 -33.10 -4.49
N ASP A 81 3.65 -33.39 -3.21
CA ASP A 81 2.31 -33.61 -2.63
C ASP A 81 1.57 -32.27 -2.53
N ILE A 82 0.26 -32.24 -2.82
CA ILE A 82 -0.54 -31.00 -2.72
C ILE A 82 -0.51 -30.42 -1.30
N SER A 83 -0.34 -31.25 -0.27
CA SER A 83 -0.13 -30.80 1.11
C SER A 83 1.14 -29.98 1.33
N GLU A 84 2.08 -29.96 0.37
CA GLU A 84 3.24 -29.08 0.38
C GLU A 84 2.92 -27.64 -0.08
N LYS A 85 1.71 -27.37 -0.59
CA LYS A 85 1.26 -25.99 -0.87
C LYS A 85 0.76 -25.34 0.42
N THR A 86 1.29 -24.18 0.74
CA THR A 86 0.76 -23.34 1.83
C THR A 86 -0.37 -22.46 1.26
N PRO A 87 -1.58 -22.47 1.84
CA PRO A 87 -2.62 -21.51 1.48
C PRO A 87 -2.12 -20.08 1.64
N ILE A 88 -2.49 -19.16 0.75
CA ILE A 88 -1.95 -17.78 0.76
C ILE A 88 -2.15 -17.10 2.12
N HIS A 89 -3.29 -17.34 2.77
CA HIS A 89 -3.59 -16.83 4.10
C HIS A 89 -2.57 -17.25 5.16
N ASP A 90 -2.06 -18.48 5.06
CA ASP A 90 -1.14 -19.10 6.03
C ASP A 90 0.34 -18.85 5.70
N ILE A 91 0.65 -18.22 4.56
CA ILE A 91 2.03 -17.85 4.22
C ILE A 91 2.51 -16.78 5.18
N GLU A 92 3.47 -17.12 6.03
CA GLU A 92 4.23 -16.13 6.79
C GLU A 92 5.16 -15.37 5.84
N SER A 93 5.09 -14.04 5.88
CA SER A 93 6.06 -13.17 5.24
C SER A 93 6.76 -12.34 6.31
N LYS A 94 8.02 -11.98 6.08
CA LYS A 94 8.82 -11.04 6.87
C LYS A 94 9.72 -10.26 5.93
N PRO A 95 9.14 -9.41 5.08
CA PRO A 95 9.87 -8.71 4.05
C PRO A 95 10.87 -7.74 4.70
N ILE A 96 12.07 -7.62 4.13
CA ILE A 96 13.12 -6.75 4.68
C ILE A 96 13.53 -5.73 3.62
N PHE A 97 13.19 -4.46 3.86
CA PHE A 97 13.62 -3.34 3.04
C PHE A 97 14.94 -2.79 3.56
N ARG A 98 15.98 -2.83 2.70
CA ARG A 98 17.31 -2.36 3.07
C ARG A 98 17.73 -1.19 2.21
N PHE A 99 18.02 -0.08 2.87
CA PHE A 99 18.77 1.03 2.31
C PHE A 99 20.23 0.90 2.71
N SER A 100 21.14 1.30 1.83
CA SER A 100 22.59 1.21 2.04
C SER A 100 23.18 2.57 2.37
N GLY A 101 24.10 2.61 3.33
CA GLY A 101 24.95 3.75 3.63
C GLY A 101 26.25 3.30 4.30
N GLU A 102 27.21 4.20 4.42
CA GLU A 102 28.54 3.88 4.97
C GLU A 102 28.58 3.91 6.50
N ASN A 103 27.67 4.65 7.15
CA ASN A 103 27.65 4.83 8.60
C ASN A 103 26.79 3.77 9.30
N SER A 104 27.24 3.33 10.47
CA SER A 104 26.47 2.53 11.43
C SER A 104 25.90 3.48 12.48
N LEU A 105 24.58 3.64 12.51
CA LEU A 105 23.88 4.52 13.44
C LEU A 105 22.91 3.69 14.28
N ASP A 106 23.44 3.08 15.35
CA ASP A 106 22.75 2.03 16.10
C ASP A 106 22.23 2.50 17.48
N ASP A 107 22.18 3.82 17.68
CA ASP A 107 21.63 4.46 18.88
C ASP A 107 21.21 5.91 18.59
N PHE A 108 20.26 6.45 19.38
CA PHE A 108 19.73 7.80 19.17
C PHE A 108 20.74 8.92 19.40
N GLU A 109 21.73 8.75 20.29
CA GLU A 109 22.75 9.77 20.54
C GLU A 109 23.63 9.98 19.30
N SER A 110 24.01 8.88 18.63
CA SER A 110 24.74 8.92 17.36
C SER A 110 23.90 9.52 16.24
N ILE A 111 22.59 9.24 16.20
CA ILE A 111 21.68 9.74 15.16
C ILE A 111 21.46 11.24 15.30
N PHE A 112 21.15 11.73 16.50
CA PHE A 112 20.82 13.14 16.75
C PHE A 112 22.05 14.02 17.06
N CYS A 113 23.26 13.57 16.73
CA CYS A 113 24.45 14.40 16.88
C CYS A 113 24.38 15.66 15.98
N GLU A 114 25.08 16.72 16.38
CA GLU A 114 25.05 18.03 15.70
C GLU A 114 25.31 17.92 14.19
N SER A 115 26.29 17.10 13.79
CA SER A 115 26.62 16.89 12.37
C SER A 115 25.47 16.28 11.56
N ASN A 116 24.69 15.37 12.15
CA ASN A 116 23.56 14.75 11.47
C ASN A 116 22.35 15.67 11.42
N VAL A 117 22.13 16.46 12.47
CA VAL A 117 21.12 17.54 12.45
C VAL A 117 21.41 18.55 11.35
N GLU A 118 22.68 18.93 11.17
CA GLU A 118 23.11 19.80 10.06
C GLU A 118 22.80 19.17 8.69
N LYS A 119 23.14 17.90 8.46
CA LYS A 119 22.84 17.19 7.21
C LYS A 119 21.34 17.18 6.87
N VAL A 120 20.49 16.94 7.87
CA VAL A 120 19.03 16.94 7.70
C VAL A 120 18.53 18.34 7.34
N ASN A 121 19.07 19.38 7.97
CA ASN A 121 18.71 20.77 7.69
C ASN A 121 19.19 21.27 6.32
N GLU A 122 20.38 20.84 5.88
CA GLU A 122 20.92 21.16 4.55
C GLU A 122 20.15 20.49 3.41
N PHE A 123 19.56 19.31 3.68
CA PHE A 123 18.70 18.57 2.76
C PHE A 123 19.28 18.40 1.35
N ASN A 124 20.45 17.77 1.27
CA ASN A 124 21.13 17.53 0.00
C ASN A 124 20.55 16.31 -0.75
N ILE A 125 19.25 16.37 -1.06
CA ILE A 125 18.52 15.37 -1.86
C ILE A 125 17.94 16.02 -3.12
N ASN A 126 18.08 15.33 -4.25
CA ASN A 126 17.43 15.69 -5.51
C ASN A 126 16.48 14.58 -5.98
N MET A 127 15.72 14.84 -7.06
CA MET A 127 14.75 13.88 -7.58
C MET A 127 15.36 12.55 -8.01
N ASN A 128 16.58 12.54 -8.54
CA ASN A 128 17.24 11.28 -8.94
C ASN A 128 17.63 10.43 -7.71
N ASP A 129 17.86 11.03 -6.54
CA ASP A 129 18.00 10.27 -5.30
C ASP A 129 16.66 9.68 -4.85
N LEU A 130 15.57 10.44 -4.96
CA LEU A 130 14.22 9.94 -4.65
C LEU A 130 13.79 8.81 -5.60
N GLU A 131 14.05 8.94 -6.89
CA GLU A 131 13.79 7.90 -7.88
C GLU A 131 14.57 6.61 -7.59
N LYS A 132 15.81 6.72 -7.10
CA LYS A 132 16.60 5.55 -6.67
C LYS A 132 16.00 4.89 -5.43
N ILE A 133 15.50 5.66 -4.47
CA ILE A 133 14.79 5.15 -3.28
C ILE A 133 13.55 4.36 -3.72
N ILE A 134 12.69 4.95 -4.56
CA ILE A 134 11.49 4.31 -5.10
C ILE A 134 11.87 3.04 -5.88
N ARG A 135 12.90 3.11 -6.73
CA ARG A 135 13.41 1.95 -7.48
C ARG A 135 13.91 0.84 -6.55
N ASN A 136 14.57 1.17 -5.44
CA ASN A 136 15.02 0.18 -4.47
C ASN A 136 13.84 -0.56 -3.83
N ILE A 137 12.79 0.17 -3.43
CA ILE A 137 11.57 -0.41 -2.89
C ILE A 137 10.96 -1.38 -3.90
N LYS A 138 10.79 -0.96 -5.16
CA LYS A 138 10.26 -1.79 -6.26
C LYS A 138 11.07 -3.07 -6.51
N LEU A 139 12.39 -2.96 -6.57
CA LEU A 139 13.25 -4.12 -6.81
C LEU A 139 13.25 -5.09 -5.63
N THR A 140 13.18 -4.57 -4.41
CA THR A 140 13.12 -5.39 -3.19
C THR A 140 11.79 -6.14 -3.11
N SER A 141 10.66 -5.45 -3.35
CA SER A 141 9.35 -6.09 -3.33
C SER A 141 9.17 -7.14 -4.42
N LEU A 142 9.72 -6.93 -5.62
CA LEU A 142 9.74 -7.95 -6.67
C LEU A 142 10.53 -9.20 -6.26
N ARG A 143 11.67 -9.02 -5.59
CA ARG A 143 12.45 -10.14 -5.05
C ARG A 143 11.69 -10.89 -3.96
N ASN A 144 11.05 -10.16 -3.05
CA ASN A 144 10.21 -10.76 -2.01
C ASN A 144 9.06 -11.56 -2.62
N LEU A 145 8.42 -11.05 -3.70
CA LEU A 145 7.38 -11.78 -4.41
C LEU A 145 7.89 -13.08 -5.04
N ASP A 146 9.04 -13.01 -5.72
CA ASP A 146 9.66 -14.20 -6.32
C ASP A 146 9.98 -15.26 -5.25
N GLU A 147 10.50 -14.84 -4.09
CA GLU A 147 10.76 -15.73 -2.95
C GLU A 147 9.46 -16.35 -2.43
N LEU A 148 8.41 -15.55 -2.18
CA LEU A 148 7.11 -16.03 -1.71
C LEU A 148 6.47 -17.04 -2.67
N ILE A 149 6.50 -16.77 -3.98
CA ILE A 149 5.93 -17.65 -5.00
C ILE A 149 6.69 -18.98 -5.05
N ASN A 150 8.02 -18.92 -5.10
CA ASN A 150 8.85 -20.11 -5.28
C ASN A 150 8.86 -21.00 -4.05
N ASP A 151 8.95 -20.42 -2.85
CA ASP A 151 9.04 -21.17 -1.59
C ASP A 151 7.70 -21.83 -1.22
N ASN A 152 6.57 -21.27 -1.67
CA ASN A 152 5.23 -21.77 -1.36
C ASN A 152 4.49 -22.39 -2.57
N TYR A 153 5.16 -22.50 -3.72
CA TYR A 153 4.61 -23.07 -4.95
C TYR A 153 3.27 -22.44 -5.41
N VAL A 154 3.18 -21.11 -5.33
CA VAL A 154 1.96 -20.36 -5.65
C VAL A 154 1.70 -20.36 -7.16
N ASP A 155 0.49 -20.79 -7.57
CA ASP A 155 0.01 -20.62 -8.94
C ASP A 155 -0.82 -19.33 -9.05
N LEU A 156 -0.23 -18.27 -9.63
CA LEU A 156 -0.91 -16.99 -9.81
C LEU A 156 -2.19 -17.07 -10.66
N ASN A 157 -2.33 -18.08 -11.52
CA ASN A 157 -3.54 -18.26 -12.33
C ASN A 157 -4.65 -19.02 -11.58
N GLY A 158 -4.29 -19.74 -10.52
CA GLY A 158 -5.20 -20.57 -9.73
C GLY A 158 -5.80 -19.87 -8.51
N ILE A 159 -5.37 -18.63 -8.21
CA ILE A 159 -5.79 -17.88 -7.02
C ILE A 159 -6.81 -16.78 -7.34
N THR A 160 -7.66 -16.48 -6.37
CA THR A 160 -8.68 -15.43 -6.43
C THR A 160 -8.08 -14.02 -6.44
N ILE A 161 -8.90 -13.01 -6.77
CA ILE A 161 -8.49 -11.59 -6.73
C ILE A 161 -8.02 -11.20 -5.32
N LEU A 162 -8.76 -11.63 -4.28
CA LEU A 162 -8.39 -11.36 -2.88
C LEU A 162 -7.02 -11.97 -2.55
N GLU A 163 -6.80 -13.23 -2.91
CA GLU A 163 -5.53 -13.93 -2.68
C GLU A 163 -4.38 -13.30 -3.45
N LYS A 164 -4.60 -12.79 -4.67
CA LYS A 164 -3.58 -12.04 -5.43
C LYS A 164 -3.16 -10.78 -4.68
N VAL A 165 -4.13 -9.97 -4.27
CA VAL A 165 -3.86 -8.73 -3.53
C VAL A 165 -3.18 -9.05 -2.20
N LEU A 166 -3.65 -10.08 -1.48
CA LEU A 166 -3.04 -10.53 -0.23
C LEU A 166 -1.59 -10.98 -0.41
N LEU A 167 -1.30 -11.77 -1.44
CA LEU A 167 0.05 -12.18 -1.77
C LEU A 167 0.94 -10.96 -2.03
N PHE A 168 0.44 -9.98 -2.78
CA PHE A 168 1.17 -8.74 -3.08
C PHE A 168 1.39 -7.90 -1.82
N THR A 169 0.40 -7.74 -0.96
CA THR A 169 0.56 -7.06 0.34
C THR A 169 1.62 -7.76 1.18
N LYS A 170 1.64 -9.10 1.22
CA LYS A 170 2.67 -9.89 1.91
C LYS A 170 4.09 -9.67 1.38
N THR A 171 4.28 -9.11 0.17
CA THR A 171 5.63 -8.76 -0.32
C THR A 171 6.24 -7.54 0.39
N PHE A 172 5.40 -6.76 1.06
CA PHE A 172 5.75 -5.48 1.68
C PHE A 172 5.65 -5.51 3.20
N VAL A 173 4.66 -6.22 3.74
CA VAL A 173 4.34 -6.21 5.17
C VAL A 173 3.93 -7.60 5.65
N ASN A 174 3.96 -7.80 6.96
CA ASN A 174 3.26 -8.91 7.60
C ASN A 174 1.75 -8.64 7.53
N VAL A 175 0.95 -9.69 7.41
CA VAL A 175 -0.51 -9.56 7.39
C VAL A 175 -1.11 -10.43 8.47
N GLU A 176 -1.85 -9.80 9.38
CA GLU A 176 -2.58 -10.44 10.46
C GLU A 176 -4.08 -10.24 10.32
N TYR A 177 -4.85 -11.14 10.93
CA TYR A 177 -6.30 -11.10 10.91
C TYR A 177 -6.86 -10.85 12.29
N LYS A 178 -7.88 -10.00 12.37
CA LYS A 178 -8.71 -9.81 13.56
C LYS A 178 -10.16 -10.11 13.25
N SER A 179 -10.92 -10.51 14.27
CA SER A 179 -12.37 -10.75 14.15
C SER A 179 -13.19 -9.92 15.14
N TYR A 180 -12.61 -8.83 15.67
CA TYR A 180 -13.23 -7.95 16.66
C TYR A 180 -12.73 -6.50 16.54
N GLY A 181 -13.43 -5.56 17.18
CA GLY A 181 -13.12 -4.13 17.14
C GLY A 181 -13.97 -3.34 16.15
N GLN A 182 -13.82 -2.01 16.17
CA GLN A 182 -14.53 -1.07 15.29
C GLN A 182 -13.76 -0.74 14.01
N GLN A 183 -12.43 -0.67 14.08
CA GLN A 183 -11.59 -0.40 12.92
C GLN A 183 -11.61 -1.58 11.94
N LEU A 184 -11.67 -1.27 10.65
CA LEU A 184 -11.72 -2.23 9.55
C LEU A 184 -10.35 -2.84 9.23
N GLY A 185 -9.28 -2.05 9.41
CA GLY A 185 -7.90 -2.47 9.37
C GLY A 185 -7.04 -1.43 10.05
N TYR A 186 -5.75 -1.69 10.15
CA TYR A 186 -4.74 -0.71 10.51
C TYR A 186 -3.35 -1.22 10.15
N PHE A 187 -2.47 -0.29 9.81
CA PHE A 187 -1.04 -0.49 9.68
C PHE A 187 -0.32 -0.05 10.96
N GLU A 188 0.54 -0.92 11.47
CA GLU A 188 1.38 -0.62 12.63
C GLU A 188 2.77 -1.24 12.43
N PHE A 189 3.80 -0.39 12.41
CA PHE A 189 5.22 -0.71 12.14
C PHE A 189 5.48 -1.47 10.82
N GLU A 190 5.27 -2.79 10.83
CA GLU A 190 5.52 -3.69 9.69
C GLU A 190 4.34 -4.66 9.46
N THR A 191 3.25 -4.49 10.19
CA THR A 191 2.09 -5.38 10.16
C THR A 191 0.86 -4.61 9.70
N VAL A 192 0.16 -5.17 8.71
CA VAL A 192 -1.19 -4.78 8.33
C VAL A 192 -2.18 -5.76 8.94
N THR A 193 -3.06 -5.26 9.80
CA THR A 193 -4.13 -6.05 10.39
C THR A 193 -5.42 -5.86 9.60
N ILE A 194 -6.05 -6.95 9.18
CA ILE A 194 -7.30 -6.94 8.39
C ILE A 194 -8.43 -7.58 9.20
N ASP A 195 -9.63 -6.99 9.16
CA ASP A 195 -10.82 -7.63 9.73
C ASP A 195 -11.37 -8.71 8.80
N ASP A 196 -11.31 -9.97 9.23
CA ASP A 196 -11.70 -11.15 8.45
C ASP A 196 -13.22 -11.30 8.28
N ARG A 197 -14.02 -10.51 9.00
CA ARG A 197 -15.49 -10.47 8.88
C ARG A 197 -15.97 -9.68 7.67
N GLN A 198 -15.07 -8.94 7.03
CA GLN A 198 -15.38 -8.10 5.88
C GLN A 198 -15.57 -8.92 4.60
N THR A 199 -16.29 -8.33 3.64
CA THR A 199 -16.34 -8.85 2.28
C THR A 199 -14.95 -8.80 1.63
N ALA A 200 -14.67 -9.70 0.69
CA ALA A 200 -13.41 -9.72 -0.06
C ALA A 200 -13.09 -8.36 -0.68
N SER A 201 -14.10 -7.64 -1.19
CA SER A 201 -13.93 -6.31 -1.75
C SER A 201 -13.43 -5.28 -0.74
N LEU A 202 -13.95 -5.29 0.49
CA LEU A 202 -13.52 -4.38 1.56
C LEU A 202 -12.13 -4.74 2.08
N GLN A 203 -11.81 -6.04 2.20
CA GLN A 203 -10.46 -6.49 2.57
C GLN A 203 -9.42 -6.02 1.53
N ILE A 204 -9.75 -6.10 0.24
CA ILE A 204 -8.87 -5.57 -0.83
C ILE A 204 -8.66 -4.07 -0.66
N THR A 205 -9.73 -3.29 -0.46
CA THR A 205 -9.66 -1.84 -0.24
C THR A 205 -8.78 -1.51 0.96
N THR A 206 -9.03 -2.16 2.10
CA THR A 206 -8.23 -2.00 3.33
C THR A 206 -6.77 -2.36 3.08
N MET A 207 -6.45 -3.48 2.43
CA MET A 207 -5.06 -3.84 2.13
C MET A 207 -4.34 -2.78 1.29
N ILE A 208 -5.00 -2.20 0.29
CA ILE A 208 -4.41 -1.14 -0.54
C ILE A 208 -4.21 0.15 0.27
N HIS A 209 -5.18 0.49 1.11
CA HIS A 209 -5.13 1.65 2.00
C HIS A 209 -3.96 1.54 2.97
N GLU A 210 -3.91 0.47 3.76
CA GLU A 210 -2.89 0.26 4.79
C GLU A 210 -1.49 0.09 4.19
N LEU A 211 -1.38 -0.53 3.01
CA LEU A 211 -0.12 -0.63 2.28
C LEU A 211 0.40 0.74 1.83
N SER A 212 -0.49 1.71 1.60
CA SER A 212 -0.09 3.07 1.22
C SER A 212 0.60 3.80 2.37
N HIS A 213 0.12 3.63 3.61
CA HIS A 213 0.81 4.13 4.82
C HIS A 213 2.21 3.55 4.95
N PHE A 214 2.34 2.23 4.79
CA PHE A 214 3.64 1.56 4.80
C PHE A 214 4.59 2.13 3.74
N LEU A 215 4.11 2.30 2.51
CA LEU A 215 4.94 2.80 1.42
C LEU A 215 5.36 4.26 1.60
N LEU A 216 4.49 5.11 2.17
CA LEU A 216 4.88 6.46 2.57
C LEU A 216 6.02 6.42 3.60
N LYS A 217 5.87 5.61 4.65
CA LYS A 217 6.89 5.40 5.68
C LYS A 217 8.21 4.93 5.05
N GLU A 218 8.19 3.91 4.20
CA GLU A 218 9.41 3.38 3.56
C GLU A 218 10.12 4.38 2.65
N ILE A 219 9.36 5.23 1.93
CA ILE A 219 9.95 6.33 1.15
C ILE A 219 10.70 7.28 2.07
N LEU A 220 10.11 7.67 3.20
CA LEU A 220 10.73 8.57 4.17
C LEU A 220 11.92 7.92 4.91
N VAL A 221 11.89 6.61 5.18
CA VAL A 221 13.04 5.84 5.68
C VAL A 221 14.20 5.92 4.68
N GLY A 222 13.93 5.70 3.40
CA GLY A 222 14.95 5.82 2.35
C GLY A 222 15.53 7.24 2.26
N VAL A 223 14.70 8.26 2.41
CA VAL A 223 15.12 9.68 2.45
C VAL A 223 16.04 9.92 3.65
N LEU A 224 15.66 9.50 4.85
CA LEU A 224 16.44 9.72 6.06
C LEU A 224 17.77 8.96 6.03
N CYS A 225 17.76 7.69 5.59
CA CYS A 225 18.99 6.91 5.37
C CYS A 225 19.94 7.62 4.39
N LYS A 226 19.40 8.22 3.33
CA LYS A 226 20.18 8.96 2.34
C LYS A 226 20.79 10.24 2.90
N LEU A 227 20.05 10.99 3.73
CA LEU A 227 20.56 12.21 4.38
C LEU A 227 21.68 11.90 5.38
N LEU A 228 21.50 10.83 6.16
CA LEU A 228 22.45 10.42 7.20
C LEU A 228 23.61 9.59 6.66
N ASP A 229 23.51 9.10 5.42
CA ASP A 229 24.41 8.13 4.79
C ASP A 229 24.59 6.90 5.67
N CYS A 230 23.47 6.28 6.07
CA CYS A 230 23.45 5.09 6.92
C CYS A 230 22.62 3.97 6.29
N ALA A 231 22.85 2.75 6.76
CA ALA A 231 21.97 1.63 6.45
C ALA A 231 20.63 1.78 7.18
N SER A 232 19.53 1.27 6.60
CA SER A 232 18.26 1.20 7.34
C SER A 232 18.37 0.24 8.51
N ASN A 233 17.77 0.64 9.62
CA ASN A 233 17.67 -0.15 10.84
C ASN A 233 16.46 0.32 11.65
N ARG A 234 16.16 -0.41 12.73
CA ARG A 234 15.01 -0.15 13.61
C ARG A 234 14.98 1.26 14.21
N PHE A 235 16.12 1.90 14.44
CA PHE A 235 16.17 3.26 14.98
C PHE A 235 15.68 4.27 13.95
N ILE A 236 16.12 4.12 12.69
CA ILE A 236 15.64 4.97 11.59
C ILE A 236 14.14 4.76 11.36
N ASP A 237 13.67 3.50 11.38
CA ASP A 237 12.26 3.18 11.18
C ASP A 237 11.39 3.83 12.26
N VAL A 238 11.77 3.71 13.53
CA VAL A 238 11.05 4.33 14.65
C VAL A 238 11.03 5.86 14.56
N ILE A 239 12.13 6.48 14.14
CA ILE A 239 12.16 7.95 13.94
C ILE A 239 11.16 8.34 12.85
N VAL A 240 11.09 7.63 11.73
CA VAL A 240 10.15 7.96 10.66
C VAL A 240 8.70 7.68 11.07
N THR A 241 8.44 6.60 11.81
CA THR A 241 7.12 6.35 12.41
C THR A 241 6.71 7.51 13.33
N TYR A 242 7.63 8.01 14.16
CA TYR A 242 7.38 9.19 14.98
C TYR A 242 7.11 10.43 14.13
N VAL A 243 7.92 10.69 13.09
CA VAL A 243 7.74 11.84 12.17
C VAL A 243 6.34 11.85 11.57
N LEU A 244 5.83 10.69 11.15
CA LEU A 244 4.48 10.59 10.58
C LEU A 244 3.38 10.80 11.63
N ALA A 245 3.58 10.29 12.85
CA ALA A 245 2.59 10.36 13.92
C ALA A 245 2.61 11.67 14.74
N TYR A 246 3.71 12.42 14.76
CA TYR A 246 3.93 13.51 15.71
C TYR A 246 2.98 14.71 15.54
N SER A 247 2.60 15.02 14.29
CA SER A 247 1.80 16.21 14.00
C SER A 247 0.54 15.88 13.22
N ASN A 248 -0.52 16.64 13.46
CA ASN A 248 -1.74 16.55 12.67
C ASN A 248 -1.47 16.83 11.17
N PHE A 249 -0.50 17.68 10.86
CA PHE A 249 -0.07 17.97 9.49
C PHE A 249 0.45 16.72 8.76
N THR A 250 1.34 15.95 9.40
CA THR A 250 1.89 14.72 8.82
C THR A 250 0.86 13.59 8.78
N GLN A 251 0.02 13.47 9.80
CA GLN A 251 -1.10 12.51 9.81
C GLN A 251 -2.10 12.79 8.68
N LEU A 252 -2.40 14.07 8.38
CA LEU A 252 -3.25 14.43 7.24
C LEU A 252 -2.63 14.05 5.90
N ILE A 253 -1.32 14.23 5.72
CA ILE A 253 -0.62 13.81 4.50
C ILE A 253 -0.72 12.30 4.34
N ASP A 254 -0.47 11.57 5.42
CA ASP A 254 -0.48 10.12 5.45
C ASP A 254 -1.86 9.56 5.04
N GLU A 255 -2.91 9.92 5.77
CA GLU A 255 -4.30 9.52 5.48
C GLU A 255 -4.77 9.96 4.09
N TYR A 256 -4.49 11.21 3.70
CA TYR A 256 -4.92 11.68 2.38
C TYR A 256 -4.21 10.94 1.25
N SER A 257 -2.93 10.60 1.43
CA SER A 257 -2.18 9.82 0.45
C SER A 257 -2.74 8.41 0.30
N ALA A 258 -3.11 7.76 1.41
CA ALA A 258 -3.71 6.44 1.41
C ALA A 258 -5.06 6.41 0.70
N HIS A 259 -5.95 7.37 0.98
CA HIS A 259 -7.23 7.51 0.25
C HIS A 259 -7.03 7.76 -1.25
N CYS A 260 -6.06 8.58 -1.63
CA CYS A 260 -5.75 8.83 -3.05
C CYS A 260 -5.25 7.57 -3.77
N CYS A 261 -4.46 6.74 -3.09
CA CYS A 261 -4.01 5.44 -3.61
C CYS A 261 -5.16 4.45 -3.69
N GLU A 262 -5.98 4.35 -2.64
CA GLU A 262 -7.19 3.53 -2.61
C GLU A 262 -8.09 3.84 -3.81
N GLY A 263 -8.38 5.12 -4.08
CA GLY A 263 -9.23 5.52 -5.20
C GLY A 263 -8.65 5.19 -6.57
N ARG A 264 -7.32 5.07 -6.68
CA ARG A 264 -6.68 4.69 -7.93
C ARG A 264 -6.89 3.21 -8.28
N PHE A 265 -6.85 2.34 -7.28
CA PHE A 265 -6.88 0.87 -7.47
C PHE A 265 -8.24 0.24 -7.22
N THR A 266 -9.12 0.93 -6.48
CA THR A 266 -10.50 0.51 -6.23
C THR A 266 -11.48 1.36 -7.05
N VAL A 267 -12.77 1.33 -6.71
CA VAL A 267 -13.79 2.13 -7.41
C VAL A 267 -13.72 3.57 -6.91
N TYR A 268 -13.25 4.46 -7.79
CA TYR A 268 -13.17 5.88 -7.51
C TYR A 268 -14.56 6.45 -7.17
N GLY A 269 -14.64 7.28 -6.12
CA GLY A 269 -15.86 7.83 -5.54
C GLY A 269 -16.51 7.03 -4.42
N TYR A 270 -15.92 5.90 -4.01
CA TYR A 270 -16.37 5.10 -2.84
C TYR A 270 -15.40 5.18 -1.66
N GLN A 271 -14.37 6.03 -1.75
CA GLN A 271 -13.40 6.25 -0.68
C GLN A 271 -14.12 6.84 0.54
N ASP A 272 -13.77 6.35 1.73
CA ASP A 272 -14.30 6.84 3.00
C ASP A 272 -13.30 7.75 3.70
N TYR A 273 -13.32 9.05 3.37
CA TYR A 273 -12.47 10.06 3.99
C TYR A 273 -12.80 10.37 5.46
N SER A 274 -13.58 9.53 6.15
CA SER A 274 -13.94 9.76 7.56
C SER A 274 -12.72 9.85 8.48
N SER A 275 -11.67 9.05 8.27
CA SER A 275 -10.41 9.14 9.05
C SER A 275 -9.75 10.51 8.89
N PHE A 276 -9.60 10.97 7.64
CA PHE A 276 -9.09 12.28 7.29
C PHE A 276 -9.92 13.43 7.90
N LEU A 277 -11.26 13.35 7.81
CA LEU A 277 -12.16 14.34 8.39
C LEU A 277 -12.08 14.37 9.92
N ASN A 278 -11.88 13.23 10.57
CA ASN A 278 -11.70 13.15 12.02
C ASN A 278 -10.44 13.88 12.46
N ILE A 279 -9.33 13.76 11.73
CA ILE A 279 -8.11 14.51 12.03
C ILE A 279 -8.38 16.01 11.90
N ILE A 280 -8.99 16.46 10.79
CA ILE A 280 -9.37 17.88 10.64
C ILE A 280 -10.23 18.37 11.81
N ALA A 281 -11.16 17.55 12.29
CA ALA A 281 -12.01 17.90 13.43
C ALA A 281 -11.23 17.99 14.76
N GLN A 282 -10.21 17.16 14.95
CA GLN A 282 -9.35 17.17 16.15
C GLN A 282 -8.41 18.38 16.19
N MET A 283 -8.05 18.94 15.03
CA MET A 283 -7.15 20.10 14.91
C MET A 283 -7.75 21.44 15.35
N ASP A 284 -9.06 21.55 15.61
CA ASP A 284 -9.81 22.78 15.98
C ASP A 284 -9.12 24.13 15.64
N GLY A 285 -8.95 24.42 14.35
CA GLY A 285 -8.42 25.71 13.87
C GLY A 285 -6.90 25.87 13.85
N GLU A 286 -6.12 24.82 14.12
CA GLU A 286 -4.65 24.81 13.99
C GLU A 286 -4.18 25.09 12.55
N MET A 287 -4.94 24.67 11.55
CA MET A 287 -4.66 24.92 10.13
C MET A 287 -5.81 25.68 9.45
N SER A 288 -5.46 26.66 8.62
CA SER A 288 -6.41 27.32 7.74
C SER A 288 -6.83 26.41 6.58
N ARG A 289 -7.96 26.74 5.94
CA ARG A 289 -8.44 25.98 4.76
C ARG A 289 -7.41 25.90 3.63
N ASP A 290 -6.70 26.99 3.37
CA ASP A 290 -5.66 27.03 2.35
C ASP A 290 -4.49 26.10 2.70
N GLU A 291 -4.13 26.01 3.99
CA GLU A 291 -3.09 25.06 4.45
C GLU A 291 -3.55 23.61 4.33
N ILE A 292 -4.83 23.31 4.57
CA ILE A 292 -5.40 21.97 4.35
C ILE A 292 -5.35 21.61 2.86
N GLU A 293 -5.70 22.50 1.94
CA GLU A 293 -5.62 22.21 0.50
C GLU A 293 -4.17 22.00 0.02
N ILE A 294 -3.21 22.77 0.53
CA ILE A 294 -1.79 22.54 0.24
C ILE A 294 -1.35 21.17 0.79
N THR A 295 -1.81 20.79 1.97
CA THR A 295 -1.52 19.49 2.61
C THR A 295 -2.07 18.34 1.79
N LYS A 296 -3.29 18.47 1.27
CA LYS A 296 -3.86 17.52 0.32
C LYS A 296 -3.01 17.41 -0.95
N SER A 297 -2.46 18.53 -1.46
CA SER A 297 -1.58 18.52 -2.64
C SER A 297 -0.25 17.82 -2.35
N ILE A 298 0.28 17.93 -1.13
CA ILE A 298 1.43 17.12 -0.68
C ILE A 298 1.06 15.64 -0.66
N GLY A 299 -0.05 15.27 0.00
CA GLY A 299 -0.55 13.90 0.06
C GLY A 299 -0.79 13.28 -1.32
N ASN A 300 -1.40 14.03 -2.25
CA ASN A 300 -1.62 13.57 -3.62
C ASN A 300 -0.29 13.36 -4.39
N THR A 301 0.74 14.17 -4.10
CA THR A 301 2.06 14.01 -4.70
C THR A 301 2.74 12.72 -4.21
N PHE A 302 2.70 12.44 -2.90
CA PHE A 302 3.15 11.17 -2.36
C PHE A 302 2.34 9.98 -2.90
N ALA A 303 1.03 10.13 -3.00
CA ALA A 303 0.16 9.10 -3.56
C ALA A 303 0.59 8.73 -4.99
N ASN A 304 1.03 9.69 -5.81
CA ASN A 304 1.53 9.39 -7.16
C ASN A 304 2.83 8.58 -7.15
N ALA A 305 3.74 8.83 -6.20
CA ALA A 305 4.93 7.99 -6.02
C ALA A 305 4.57 6.57 -5.53
N ILE A 306 3.59 6.45 -4.62
CA ILE A 306 3.11 5.16 -4.10
C ILE A 306 2.39 4.36 -5.19
N LYS A 307 1.51 5.00 -5.98
CA LYS A 307 0.83 4.39 -7.13
C LYS A 307 1.84 3.80 -8.12
N ASP A 308 2.91 4.53 -8.42
CA ASP A 308 3.99 4.05 -9.30
C ASP A 308 4.67 2.77 -8.77
N ILE A 309 4.76 2.58 -7.45
CA ILE A 309 5.24 1.33 -6.82
C ILE A 309 4.20 0.22 -6.98
N LEU A 310 2.93 0.50 -6.63
CA LEU A 310 1.85 -0.48 -6.62
C LEU A 310 1.45 -0.95 -8.02
N GLU A 311 1.58 -0.13 -9.06
CA GLU A 311 1.23 -0.49 -10.45
C GLU A 311 2.09 -1.61 -11.05
N ILE A 312 3.22 -1.95 -10.44
CA ILE A 312 4.03 -3.12 -10.81
C ILE A 312 3.30 -4.42 -10.45
N PHE A 313 2.47 -4.40 -9.41
CA PHE A 313 1.75 -5.55 -8.87
C PHE A 313 0.27 -5.52 -9.27
N ILE A 314 -0.36 -4.36 -9.12
CA ILE A 314 -1.76 -4.11 -9.48
C ILE A 314 -1.78 -3.44 -10.84
N ASP A 315 -1.57 -4.25 -11.88
CA ASP A 315 -1.64 -3.81 -13.25
C ASP A 315 -3.05 -3.37 -13.65
N ARG A 316 -3.21 -2.95 -14.91
CA ARG A 316 -4.50 -2.51 -15.43
C ARG A 316 -5.58 -3.60 -15.32
N ASP A 317 -5.24 -4.85 -15.61
CA ASP A 317 -6.23 -5.93 -15.69
C ASP A 317 -6.71 -6.30 -14.29
N LEU A 318 -5.78 -6.51 -13.34
CA LEU A 318 -6.13 -6.78 -11.95
C LEU A 318 -6.93 -5.62 -11.33
N ARG A 319 -6.57 -4.38 -11.65
CA ARG A 319 -7.34 -3.21 -11.19
C ARG A 319 -8.78 -3.22 -11.67
N GLU A 320 -9.03 -3.55 -12.93
CA GLU A 320 -10.40 -3.62 -13.45
C GLU A 320 -11.17 -4.82 -12.86
N ASP A 321 -10.48 -5.92 -12.56
CA ASP A 321 -11.03 -7.05 -11.83
C ASP A 321 -11.42 -6.67 -10.39
N ILE A 322 -10.57 -5.93 -9.67
CA ILE A 322 -10.86 -5.40 -8.33
C ILE A 322 -12.11 -4.51 -8.35
N LYS A 323 -12.17 -3.55 -9.29
CA LYS A 323 -13.33 -2.65 -9.43
C LYS A 323 -14.60 -3.40 -9.75
N SER A 324 -14.53 -4.38 -10.65
CA SER A 324 -15.67 -5.23 -11.02
C SER A 324 -16.14 -6.08 -9.84
N ASN A 325 -15.21 -6.64 -9.06
CA ASN A 325 -15.52 -7.37 -7.84
C ASN A 325 -16.25 -6.48 -6.83
N PHE A 326 -15.77 -5.26 -6.60
CA PHE A 326 -16.39 -4.30 -5.69
C PHE A 326 -17.85 -3.99 -6.08
N LEU A 327 -18.09 -3.67 -7.36
CA LEU A 327 -19.43 -3.35 -7.87
C LEU A 327 -20.42 -4.53 -7.84
N ASN A 328 -19.93 -5.77 -7.74
CA ASN A 328 -20.81 -6.93 -7.56
C ASN A 328 -21.40 -7.02 -6.15
N TYR A 329 -20.70 -6.47 -5.14
CA TYR A 329 -21.13 -6.49 -3.74
C TYR A 329 -21.78 -5.18 -3.29
N HIS A 330 -21.50 -4.07 -3.99
CA HIS A 330 -21.95 -2.73 -3.61
C HIS A 330 -22.81 -2.11 -4.71
N TYR A 331 -24.11 -1.97 -4.43
CA TYR A 331 -25.11 -1.37 -5.36
C TYR A 331 -25.39 0.10 -5.08
N GLU A 332 -24.72 0.68 -4.08
CA GLU A 332 -24.91 2.07 -3.70
C GLU A 332 -24.35 3.01 -4.77
N SER A 333 -24.84 4.24 -4.83
CA SER A 333 -24.25 5.25 -5.72
C SER A 333 -22.94 5.77 -5.12
N PRO A 334 -21.99 6.25 -5.94
CA PRO A 334 -20.77 6.88 -5.44
C PRO A 334 -21.09 7.99 -4.43
N ASN A 335 -20.24 8.13 -3.42
CA ASN A 335 -20.38 9.15 -2.40
C ASN A 335 -19.89 10.51 -2.95
N TYR A 336 -20.79 11.23 -3.61
CA TYR A 336 -20.48 12.53 -4.22
C TYR A 336 -20.08 13.61 -3.22
N GLU A 337 -20.40 13.47 -1.92
CA GLU A 337 -19.91 14.41 -0.90
C GLU A 337 -18.43 14.17 -0.60
N MET A 338 -18.00 12.91 -0.49
CA MET A 338 -16.59 12.57 -0.32
C MET A 338 -15.75 12.94 -1.55
N LEU A 339 -16.31 12.85 -2.76
CA LEU A 339 -15.66 13.32 -3.98
C LEU A 339 -15.32 14.82 -3.94
N LYS A 340 -16.02 15.66 -3.16
CA LYS A 340 -15.67 17.09 -3.03
C LYS A 340 -14.40 17.31 -2.21
N LEU A 341 -13.97 16.31 -1.45
CA LEU A 341 -12.71 16.34 -0.72
C LEU A 341 -11.52 16.03 -1.64
N GLU A 342 -11.76 15.63 -2.89
CA GLU A 342 -10.69 15.41 -3.83
C GLU A 342 -10.10 16.74 -4.32
N ASN A 343 -8.78 16.85 -4.27
CA ASN A 343 -8.05 17.90 -4.98
C ASN A 343 -7.43 17.32 -6.26
N CYS A 344 -7.45 18.10 -7.34
CA CYS A 344 -6.78 17.76 -8.60
C CYS A 344 -5.42 18.46 -8.69
N GLU A 345 -4.80 18.75 -7.56
CA GLU A 345 -3.53 19.47 -7.48
C GLU A 345 -2.46 18.56 -6.89
N MET A 346 -1.25 18.72 -7.41
CA MET A 346 -0.03 18.08 -6.90
C MET A 346 1.13 19.07 -6.99
N LEU A 347 2.25 18.74 -6.37
CA LEU A 347 3.45 19.56 -6.40
C LEU A 347 4.29 19.27 -7.65
N THR A 348 4.98 20.29 -8.15
CA THR A 348 6.16 20.10 -9.00
C THR A 348 7.27 19.42 -8.22
N ASP A 349 8.26 18.87 -8.92
CA ASP A 349 9.43 18.21 -8.34
C ASP A 349 10.15 19.07 -7.28
N GLU A 350 10.34 20.37 -7.57
CA GLU A 350 10.93 21.30 -6.59
C GLU A 350 10.04 21.47 -5.35
N GLY A 351 8.73 21.59 -5.55
CA GLY A 351 7.76 21.66 -4.46
C GLY A 351 7.75 20.38 -3.61
N PHE A 352 7.86 19.22 -4.27
CA PHE A 352 7.85 17.93 -3.60
C PHE A 352 9.07 17.74 -2.71
N LEU A 353 10.27 18.03 -3.21
CA LEU A 353 11.49 18.00 -2.40
C LEU A 353 11.41 18.95 -1.19
N LYS A 354 10.80 20.13 -1.35
CA LYS A 354 10.58 21.07 -0.25
C LYS A 354 9.57 20.56 0.78
N ALA A 355 8.53 19.86 0.33
CA ALA A 355 7.57 19.24 1.22
C ALA A 355 8.21 18.09 2.02
N ILE A 356 9.00 17.23 1.37
CA ILE A 356 9.77 16.17 2.05
C ILE A 356 10.73 16.78 3.08
N TRP A 357 11.47 17.83 2.71
CA TRP A 357 12.34 18.54 3.62
C TRP A 357 11.60 19.07 4.85
N LEU A 358 10.44 19.71 4.65
CA LEU A 358 9.62 20.23 5.75
C LEU A 358 9.24 19.11 6.72
N ILE A 359 8.71 18.00 6.21
CA ILE A 359 8.28 16.84 7.01
C ILE A 359 9.46 16.26 7.79
N ILE A 360 10.58 16.00 7.11
CA ILE A 360 11.74 15.36 7.72
C ILE A 360 12.45 16.29 8.70
N SER A 361 12.68 17.55 8.36
CA SER A 361 13.43 18.48 9.23
C SER A 361 12.67 18.80 10.51
N GLU A 362 11.38 19.13 10.44
CA GLU A 362 10.57 19.42 11.61
C GLU A 362 10.35 18.16 12.46
N GLY A 363 10.03 17.02 11.82
CA GLY A 363 9.82 15.76 12.53
C GLY A 363 11.09 15.20 13.16
N PHE A 364 12.25 15.30 12.49
CA PHE A 364 13.53 14.83 13.03
C PHE A 364 13.98 15.67 14.22
N ALA A 365 13.81 17.00 14.16
CA ALA A 365 14.06 17.87 15.30
C ALA A 365 13.16 17.52 16.49
N ALA A 366 11.85 17.35 16.26
CA ALA A 366 10.91 16.93 17.30
C ALA A 366 11.24 15.55 17.87
N ALA A 367 11.66 14.59 17.04
CA ALA A 367 12.07 13.26 17.50
C ALA A 367 13.28 13.33 18.45
N GLY A 368 14.26 14.18 18.14
CA GLY A 368 15.43 14.40 19.00
C GLY A 368 15.10 14.98 20.38
N GLU A 369 13.98 15.70 20.51
CA GLU A 369 13.48 16.22 21.79
C GLU A 369 12.62 15.21 22.58
N ASN A 370 12.20 14.11 21.95
CA ASN A 370 11.23 13.15 22.50
C ASN A 370 11.76 11.71 22.54
N LEU A 371 13.01 11.54 23.01
CA LEU A 371 13.68 10.23 23.05
C LEU A 371 12.95 9.16 23.88
N GLU A 372 12.18 9.55 24.90
CA GLU A 372 11.38 8.60 25.70
C GLU A 372 10.36 7.88 24.82
N ILE A 373 9.61 8.62 24.00
CA ILE A 373 8.61 8.05 23.07
C ILE A 373 9.28 7.15 22.04
N LEU A 374 10.46 7.54 21.53
CA LEU A 374 11.19 6.71 20.57
C LEU A 374 11.67 5.38 21.20
N ASN A 375 12.02 5.38 22.49
CA ASN A 375 12.36 4.15 23.18
C ASN A 375 11.14 3.24 23.36
N ASP A 376 9.97 3.81 23.67
CA ASP A 376 8.71 3.05 23.74
C ASP A 376 8.40 2.38 22.39
N TYR A 377 8.50 3.13 21.29
CA TYR A 377 8.31 2.59 19.93
C TYR A 377 9.32 1.49 19.58
N LEU A 378 10.59 1.62 20.00
CA LEU A 378 11.59 0.56 19.79
C LEU A 378 11.24 -0.74 20.54
N GLU A 379 10.62 -0.63 21.71
CA GLU A 379 10.17 -1.78 22.48
C GLU A 379 8.96 -2.47 21.85
N GLU A 380 8.05 -1.70 21.26
CA GLU A 380 6.85 -2.18 20.57
C GLU A 380 7.15 -2.81 19.21
N ALA A 381 8.13 -2.28 18.46
CA ALA A 381 8.55 -2.80 17.15
C ALA A 381 9.33 -4.15 17.22
N LYS A 382 9.14 -4.97 18.25
CA LYS A 382 9.95 -6.19 18.54
C LYS A 382 9.58 -7.43 17.75
#